data_AF-A0A973PFD8-F1
#
_entry.id   AF-A0A973PFD8-F1
#
_cell.length_a   1.000
_cell.length_b   1.000
_cell.length_c   1.000
_cell.angle_alpha   90.00
_cell.angle_beta   90.00
_cell.angle_gamma   90.00
#
_symmetry.space_group_name_H-M   'P 1'
#
loop_
_entity.id
_entity.type
_entity.pdbx_description
1 polymer ?
#
loop_
_entity_poly.entity_id
_entity_poly.type
_entity_poly.pdbx_seq_one_letter_code
_entity_poly.pdbx_strand_id
1 'polypeptide(L)'
;LRTARPAPSAPAMPEATGGTLIRTAGGTVTAACVGGRPVLRSWSPAQGYSVDDVDQDKGEVKFEPEEGDEVEVRLVCQGGVPVMLRR
;
A
#
# COMPACT_ATOMS: atom_id res chain seq x y z
N LEU A 1 22.59 37.43 23.84
CA LEU A 1 22.12 36.84 22.57
C LEU A 1 21.72 35.39 22.85
N ARG A 2 20.49 34.95 22.56
CA ARG A 2 20.07 33.54 22.75
C ARG A 2 20.46 32.74 21.51
N THR A 3 21.41 31.82 21.63
CA THR A 3 21.75 30.85 20.59
C THR A 3 20.73 29.71 20.59
N ALA A 4 20.08 29.47 19.45
CA ALA A 4 19.21 28.32 19.26
C ALA A 4 20.04 27.03 19.16
N ARG A 5 19.62 25.98 19.86
CA ARG A 5 20.23 24.65 19.85
C ARG A 5 19.71 23.87 18.64
N PRO A 6 20.56 23.26 17.79
CA PRO A 6 20.08 22.45 16.68
C PRO A 6 19.30 21.25 17.23
N ALA A 7 18.09 21.03 16.71
CA ALA A 7 17.30 19.85 17.02
C ALA A 7 17.93 18.62 16.33
N PRO A 8 17.92 17.44 16.94
CA PRO A 8 18.39 16.22 16.29
C PRO A 8 17.48 15.90 15.10
N SER A 9 18.06 15.82 13.91
CA SER A 9 17.37 15.28 12.74
C SER A 9 17.02 13.81 13.00
N ALA A 10 15.75 13.47 12.97
CA ALA A 10 15.31 12.08 12.99
C ALA A 10 15.90 11.34 11.77
N PRO A 11 16.32 10.08 11.91
CA PRO A 11 16.80 9.31 10.77
C PRO A 11 15.69 9.19 9.73
N ALA A 12 15.96 9.63 8.50
CA ALA A 12 15.10 9.33 7.37
C ALA A 12 15.09 7.81 7.18
N MET A 13 13.94 7.18 7.36
CA MET A 13 13.77 5.79 6.96
C MET A 13 14.06 5.69 5.47
N PRO A 14 14.77 4.64 5.00
CA PRO A 14 14.97 4.45 3.57
C PRO A 14 13.59 4.36 2.92
N GLU A 15 13.29 5.29 2.02
CA GLU A 15 12.17 5.13 1.11
C GLU A 15 12.46 3.86 0.31
N ALA A 16 11.79 2.76 0.67
CA ALA A 16 11.91 1.52 -0.08
C ALA A 16 11.52 1.85 -1.52
N THR A 17 12.52 1.97 -2.40
CA THR A 17 12.33 2.36 -3.80
C THR A 17 11.44 1.36 -4.54
N GLY A 18 11.24 0.16 -3.96
CA GLY A 18 10.35 -0.89 -4.43
C GLY A 18 8.91 -0.86 -3.89
N GLY A 19 8.53 0.06 -3.00
CA GLY A 19 7.20 0.08 -2.38
C GLY A 19 7.03 -0.91 -1.21
N THR A 20 5.87 -0.86 -0.55
CA THR A 20 5.45 -1.75 0.55
C THR A 20 4.69 -2.95 0.00
N LEU A 21 5.03 -4.16 0.43
CA LEU A 21 4.33 -5.39 0.10
C LEU A 21 3.20 -5.65 1.11
N ILE A 22 1.97 -5.78 0.61
CA ILE A 22 0.77 -6.17 1.33
C ILE A 22 0.39 -7.58 0.88
N ARG A 23 0.09 -8.46 1.84
CA ARG A 23 -0.35 -9.84 1.59
C ARG A 23 -1.78 -10.01 2.09
N THR A 24 -2.62 -10.63 1.28
CA THR A 24 -4.02 -10.97 1.60
C THR A 24 -4.29 -12.43 1.25
N ALA A 25 -5.51 -12.91 1.53
CA ALA A 25 -5.93 -14.23 1.06
C ALA A 25 -5.99 -14.31 -0.48
N GLY A 26 -6.46 -13.23 -1.12
CA GLY A 26 -6.64 -13.18 -2.59
C GLY A 26 -5.35 -12.94 -3.38
N GLY A 27 -4.26 -12.54 -2.74
CA GLY A 27 -2.98 -12.32 -3.44
C GLY A 27 -2.01 -11.39 -2.72
N THR A 28 -1.13 -10.79 -3.50
CA THR A 28 -0.15 -9.82 -3.03
C THR A 28 -0.25 -8.52 -3.81
N VAL A 29 0.04 -7.40 -3.13
CA VAL A 29 0.01 -6.06 -3.70
C VAL A 29 1.26 -5.31 -3.25
N THR A 30 1.97 -4.68 -4.17
CA THR A 30 3.04 -3.73 -3.86
C THR A 30 2.55 -2.33 -4.15
N ALA A 31 2.68 -1.41 -3.19
CA ALA A 31 2.20 -0.04 -3.32
C ALA A 31 3.18 0.98 -2.73
N ALA A 32 3.03 2.25 -3.10
CA ALA A 32 3.79 3.35 -2.52
C ALA A 32 2.88 4.56 -2.27
N CYS A 33 3.27 5.45 -1.37
CA CYS A 33 2.60 6.73 -1.18
C CYS A 33 3.27 7.80 -2.05
N VAL A 34 2.50 8.44 -2.94
CA VAL A 34 2.97 9.54 -3.78
C VAL A 34 2.09 10.76 -3.51
N GLY A 35 2.69 11.83 -2.97
CA GLY A 35 1.93 13.03 -2.60
C GLY A 35 0.80 12.77 -1.59
N GLY A 36 0.99 11.78 -0.71
CA GLY A 36 -0.01 11.37 0.28
C GLY A 36 -1.12 10.45 -0.23
N ARG A 37 -1.10 10.06 -1.52
CA ARG A 37 -2.05 9.10 -2.11
C ARG A 37 -1.39 7.73 -2.31
N PRO A 38 -2.11 6.63 -2.04
CA PRO A 38 -1.60 5.30 -2.33
C PRO A 38 -1.61 5.08 -3.85
N VAL A 39 -0.54 4.50 -4.37
CA VAL A 39 -0.41 4.11 -5.77
C VAL A 39 0.02 2.66 -5.84
N LEU A 40 -0.77 1.83 -6.52
CA LEU A 40 -0.39 0.44 -6.79
C LEU A 40 0.76 0.38 -7.79
N ARG A 41 1.81 -0.38 -7.44
CA ARG A 41 2.97 -0.63 -8.30
C ARG A 41 2.86 -1.96 -9.03
N SER A 42 2.35 -2.98 -8.35
CA SER A 42 2.13 -4.31 -8.91
C SER A 42 1.17 -5.10 -8.01
N TRP A 43 0.51 -6.11 -8.57
CA TRP A 43 -0.34 -7.05 -7.86
C TRP A 43 -0.22 -8.43 -8.50
N SER A 44 -0.47 -9.47 -7.73
CA SER A 44 -0.47 -10.85 -8.22
C SER A 44 -1.53 -11.64 -7.46
N PRO A 45 -2.50 -12.25 -8.16
CA PRO A 45 -3.52 -13.08 -7.51
C PRO A 45 -2.88 -14.34 -6.92
N ALA A 46 -3.47 -14.83 -5.83
CA ALA A 46 -3.16 -16.15 -5.30
C ALA A 46 -3.71 -17.25 -6.23
N GLN A 47 -3.29 -18.50 -6.02
CA GLN A 47 -3.86 -19.64 -6.74
C GLN A 47 -5.38 -19.71 -6.51
N GLY A 48 -6.14 -19.95 -7.58
CA GLY A 48 -7.62 -20.02 -7.51
C GLY A 48 -8.29 -18.65 -7.41
N TYR A 49 -7.53 -17.56 -7.53
CA TYR A 49 -8.05 -16.20 -7.63
C TYR A 49 -7.73 -15.59 -8.99
N SER A 50 -8.60 -14.71 -9.44
CA SER A 50 -8.38 -13.80 -10.57
C SER A 50 -8.43 -12.35 -10.09
N VAL A 51 -7.93 -11.43 -10.91
CA VAL A 51 -8.10 -9.99 -10.68
C VAL A 51 -9.38 -9.57 -11.39
N ASP A 52 -10.33 -9.03 -10.64
CA ASP A 52 -11.62 -8.54 -11.17
C ASP A 52 -11.51 -7.06 -11.58
N ASP A 53 -11.12 -6.20 -10.64
CA ASP A 53 -10.99 -4.75 -10.86
C ASP A 53 -9.73 -4.16 -10.22
N VAL A 54 -9.19 -3.11 -10.83
CA VAL A 54 -8.00 -2.40 -10.36
C VAL A 54 -8.14 -0.90 -10.60
N ASP A 55 -8.00 -0.12 -9.53
CA ASP A 55 -7.81 1.34 -9.59
C ASP A 55 -6.43 1.68 -8.99
N GLN A 56 -5.43 1.74 -9.87
CA GLN A 56 -4.03 1.91 -9.48
C GLN A 56 -3.78 3.20 -8.71
N ASP A 57 -4.39 4.31 -9.13
CA ASP A 57 -4.20 5.64 -8.55
C ASP A 57 -4.97 5.87 -7.26
N LYS A 58 -6.02 5.05 -7.00
CA LYS A 58 -6.72 5.01 -5.71
C LYS A 58 -6.16 3.96 -4.75
N GLY A 59 -5.25 3.11 -5.20
CA GLY A 59 -4.71 2.05 -4.35
C GLY A 59 -5.72 0.93 -4.10
N GLU A 60 -6.55 0.60 -5.08
CA GLU A 60 -7.62 -0.40 -4.97
C GLU A 60 -7.42 -1.57 -5.94
N VAL A 61 -7.59 -2.79 -5.46
CA VAL A 61 -7.62 -4.00 -6.30
C VAL A 61 -8.56 -5.04 -5.69
N LYS A 62 -9.31 -5.71 -6.54
CA LYS A 62 -10.21 -6.81 -6.18
C LYS A 62 -9.68 -8.13 -6.69
N PHE A 63 -9.60 -9.10 -5.77
CA PHE A 63 -9.32 -10.49 -6.10
C PHE A 63 -10.58 -11.32 -5.97
N GLU A 64 -10.99 -11.97 -7.04
CA GLU A 64 -12.17 -12.82 -7.08
C GLU A 64 -11.74 -14.30 -7.04
N PRO A 65 -12.18 -15.10 -6.05
CA PRO A 65 -11.97 -16.54 -6.06
C PRO A 65 -12.91 -17.23 -7.05
N GLU A 66 -12.58 -18.45 -7.47
CA GLU A 66 -13.51 -19.29 -8.26
C GLU A 66 -14.83 -19.57 -7.53
N GLU A 67 -14.79 -19.69 -6.20
CA GLU A 67 -15.96 -19.85 -5.33
C GLU A 67 -15.77 -19.06 -4.01
N GLY A 68 -16.82 -18.40 -3.54
CA GLY A 68 -16.84 -17.66 -2.27
C GLY A 68 -16.83 -16.14 -2.44
N ASP A 69 -16.42 -15.43 -1.38
CA ASP A 69 -16.46 -13.97 -1.32
C ASP A 69 -15.18 -13.32 -1.90
N GLU A 70 -15.35 -12.18 -2.57
CA GLU A 70 -14.25 -11.36 -3.09
C GLU A 70 -13.34 -10.81 -1.97
N VAL A 71 -12.05 -10.67 -2.28
CA VAL A 71 -11.07 -10.01 -1.42
C VAL A 71 -10.75 -8.65 -2.01
N GLU A 72 -11.37 -7.61 -1.45
CA GLU A 72 -11.09 -6.24 -1.82
C GLU A 72 -9.94 -5.66 -0.98
N VAL A 73 -8.94 -5.12 -1.67
CA VAL A 73 -7.83 -4.39 -1.06
C VAL A 73 -8.03 -2.91 -1.35
N ARG A 74 -8.20 -2.11 -0.29
CA ARG A 74 -8.16 -0.65 -0.35
C ARG A 74 -7.02 -0.14 0.51
N LEU A 75 -6.18 0.71 -0.05
CA LEU A 75 -5.04 1.27 0.66
C LEU A 75 -5.29 2.73 1.04
N VAL A 76 -4.65 3.17 2.12
CA VAL A 76 -4.50 4.58 2.50
C VAL A 76 -3.07 4.84 2.94
N CYS A 77 -2.64 6.09 2.91
CA CYS A 77 -1.31 6.48 3.38
C CYS A 77 -1.35 6.92 4.84
N GLN A 78 -0.58 6.25 5.69
CA GLN A 78 -0.33 6.67 7.07
C GLN A 78 1.17 6.88 7.28
N GLY A 79 1.59 8.12 7.56
CA GLY A 79 3.00 8.45 7.75
C GLY A 79 3.88 8.17 6.52
N GLY A 80 3.32 8.26 5.31
CA GLY A 80 4.02 7.92 4.06
C GLY A 80 4.08 6.43 3.74
N VAL A 81 3.46 5.58 4.56
CA VAL A 81 3.41 4.13 4.35
C VAL A 81 2.00 3.72 3.90
N PRO A 82 1.84 2.99 2.80
CA PRO A 82 0.57 2.39 2.43
C PRO A 82 0.15 1.35 3.46
N VAL A 83 -1.08 1.47 3.96
CA VAL A 83 -1.69 0.51 4.88
C VAL A 83 -3.09 0.16 4.40
N MET A 84 -3.55 -1.05 4.70
CA MET A 84 -4.90 -1.47 4.38
C MET A 84 -5.91 -0.64 5.17
N LEU A 85 -6.88 -0.07 4.46
CA LEU A 85 -8.01 0.60 5.07
C LEU A 85 -8.87 -0.45 5.78
N ARG A 86 -8.99 -0.32 7.10
CA ARG A 86 -9.94 -1.14 7.86
C ARG A 86 -11.34 -0.56 7.66
N ARG A 87 -12.27 -1.40 7.23
CA ARG A 87 -13.71 -1.09 7.19
C ARG A 87 -14.31 -1.20 8.58
#